data_AF-A0A078JY13-F1
#
_entry.id   AF-A0A078JY13-F1
#
_cell.length_a   1.000
_cell.length_b   1.000
_cell.length_c   1.000
_cell.angle_alpha   90.00
_cell.angle_beta   90.00
_cell.angle_gamma   90.00
#
_symmetry.space_group_name_H-M   'P 1'
#
loop_
_entity.id
_entity.type
_entity.pdbx_description
1 polymer ?
#
loop_
_entity_poly.entity_id
_entity_poly.type
_entity_poly.pdbx_seq_one_letter_code
_entity_poly.pdbx_strand_id
1 'polypeptide(L)'
;MGGKLVHFDGPFVFTADDLLCATAEIMGKSTYGTAYKATLEDGNEVAVKRLREKTTKGVKEFEAEVTALGKIRHTNLLALRAYYLGPKGEKLLVFDYMSKGS
;
A
#
# COMPACT_ATOMS: atom_id res chain seq x y z
N MET A 1 -13.92 -14.95 -2.73
CA MET A 1 -13.85 -13.66 -3.47
C MET A 1 -12.75 -12.86 -2.80
N GLY A 2 -11.55 -12.84 -3.35
CA GLY A 2 -10.41 -12.19 -2.70
C GLY A 2 -9.64 -11.36 -3.71
N GLY A 3 -9.20 -10.16 -3.32
CA GLY A 3 -8.20 -9.43 -4.07
C GLY A 3 -6.82 -10.09 -3.96
N LYS A 4 -5.87 -9.64 -4.78
CA LYS A 4 -4.49 -10.13 -4.81
C LYS A 4 -3.61 -9.22 -3.95
N LEU A 5 -3.04 -9.75 -2.87
CA LEU A 5 -2.00 -9.08 -2.09
C LEU A 5 -0.64 -9.67 -2.46
N VAL A 6 0.33 -8.82 -2.80
CA VAL A 6 1.71 -9.24 -3.10
C VAL A 6 2.66 -8.47 -2.20
N HIS A 7 3.48 -9.22 -1.47
CA HIS A 7 4.51 -8.67 -0.58
C HIS A 7 5.85 -8.52 -1.31
N PHE A 8 6.60 -7.53 -0.86
CA PHE A 8 8.02 -7.34 -1.11
C PHE A 8 8.77 -7.51 0.20
N ASP A 9 10.11 -7.50 0.15
CA ASP A 9 10.95 -7.70 1.34
C ASP A 9 10.63 -6.69 2.44
N GLY A 10 10.43 -7.18 3.66
CA GLY A 10 10.20 -6.36 4.84
C GLY A 10 9.86 -7.17 6.09
N PRO A 11 9.85 -6.51 7.25
CA PRO A 11 9.61 -7.17 8.53
C PRO A 11 8.13 -7.47 8.79
N PHE A 12 7.22 -6.79 8.09
CA PHE A 12 5.79 -6.91 8.30
C PHE A 12 5.20 -8.01 7.42
N VAL A 13 4.50 -8.94 8.05
CA VAL A 13 3.71 -9.98 7.39
C VAL A 13 2.26 -9.73 7.78
N PHE A 14 1.41 -9.48 6.79
CA PHE A 14 -0.02 -9.24 7.00
C PHE A 14 -0.84 -9.83 5.86
N THR A 15 -2.11 -10.09 6.11
CA THR A 15 -3.06 -10.61 5.12
C THR A 15 -3.84 -9.46 4.47
N ALA A 16 -4.57 -9.78 3.40
CA ALA A 16 -5.51 -8.82 2.83
C ALA A 16 -6.62 -8.46 3.82
N ASP A 17 -7.04 -9.41 4.65
CA ASP A 17 -8.06 -9.18 5.67
C ASP A 17 -7.54 -8.26 6.78
N ASP A 18 -6.29 -8.45 7.24
CA ASP A 18 -5.66 -7.55 8.22
C ASP A 18 -5.67 -6.10 7.72
N LEU A 19 -5.34 -5.89 6.43
CA LEU A 19 -5.32 -4.55 5.82
C LEU A 19 -6.71 -3.94 5.67
N LEU A 20 -7.73 -4.76 5.37
CA LEU A 20 -9.10 -4.30 5.13
C LEU A 20 -9.88 -4.11 6.43
N CYS A 21 -9.51 -4.82 7.50
CA CYS A 21 -10.09 -4.70 8.84
C CYS A 21 -9.35 -3.67 9.72
N ALA A 22 -8.15 -3.24 9.32
CA ALA A 22 -7.37 -2.24 10.04
C ALA A 22 -8.14 -0.94 10.28
N THR A 23 -7.90 -0.33 11.45
CA THR A 23 -8.32 1.05 11.68
C THR A 23 -7.49 1.97 10.78
N ALA A 24 -8.11 3.01 10.22
CA ALA A 24 -7.45 3.87 9.25
C ALA A 24 -7.76 5.36 9.47
N GLU A 25 -6.70 6.16 9.56
CA GLU A 25 -6.76 7.61 9.67
C GLU A 25 -6.26 8.25 8.37
N ILE A 26 -6.97 9.25 7.85
CA ILE A 26 -6.52 9.95 6.63
C ILE A 26 -5.29 10.80 6.96
N MET A 27 -4.18 10.52 6.29
CA MET A 27 -2.97 11.34 6.35
C MET A 27 -3.00 12.48 5.33
N GLY A 28 -3.63 12.26 4.17
CA GLY A 28 -3.70 13.29 3.14
C GLY A 28 -4.35 12.84 1.84
N LYS A 29 -4.81 13.83 1.06
CA LYS A 29 -5.41 13.64 -0.26
C LYS A 29 -4.53 14.30 -1.32
N SER A 30 -4.46 13.68 -2.49
CA SER A 30 -3.69 14.16 -3.63
C SER A 30 -4.42 13.79 -4.92
N THR A 31 -3.98 14.35 -6.05
CA THR A 31 -4.50 14.00 -7.39
C THR A 31 -4.44 12.50 -7.67
N TYR A 32 -3.42 11.82 -7.15
CA TYR A 32 -3.16 10.39 -7.33
C TYR A 32 -3.96 9.48 -6.36
N GLY A 33 -4.64 10.05 -5.37
CA GLY A 33 -5.43 9.30 -4.39
C GLY A 33 -5.20 9.74 -2.95
N THR A 34 -5.60 8.89 -2.01
CA THR A 34 -5.63 9.19 -0.57
C THR A 34 -4.62 8.32 0.16
N ALA A 35 -3.86 8.93 1.06
CA ALA A 35 -2.95 8.25 1.97
C ALA A 35 -3.61 8.09 3.34
N TYR A 36 -3.42 6.93 3.95
CA TYR A 36 -3.95 6.56 5.25
C TYR A 36 -2.82 6.03 6.13
N LYS A 37 -2.89 6.32 7.43
CA LYS A 37 -2.19 5.54 8.46
C LYS A 37 -3.13 4.40 8.82
N ALA A 38 -2.71 3.16 8.60
CA ALA A 38 -3.46 1.99 8.99
C ALA A 38 -2.78 1.31 10.17
N THR A 39 -3.54 1.03 11.22
CA THR A 39 -3.07 0.25 12.38
C THR A 39 -3.66 -1.15 12.28
N LEU A 40 -2.79 -2.12 12.05
CA LEU A 40 -3.11 -3.54 11.95
C LEU A 40 -3.50 -4.10 13.33
N GLU A 41 -4.10 -5.29 13.36
CA GLU A 41 -4.57 -5.91 14.61
C GLU A 41 -3.44 -6.21 15.60
N ASP A 42 -2.24 -6.49 15.10
CA ASP A 42 -1.03 -6.72 15.90
C ASP A 42 -0.38 -5.43 16.42
N GLY A 43 -0.98 -4.26 16.11
CA GLY A 43 -0.50 -2.94 16.50
C GLY A 43 0.54 -2.35 15.54
N ASN A 44 0.96 -3.07 14.50
CA ASN A 44 1.87 -2.51 13.50
C ASN A 44 1.18 -1.41 12.70
N GLU A 45 1.90 -0.31 12.47
CA GLU A 45 1.41 0.82 11.67
C GLU A 45 2.03 0.78 10.27
N VAL A 46 1.18 0.87 9.25
CA VAL A 46 1.59 0.97 7.84
C VAL A 46 0.95 2.17 7.16
N ALA A 47 1.65 2.75 6.19
CA ALA A 47 1.08 3.79 5.35
C ALA A 47 0.45 3.17 4.11
N VAL A 48 -0.84 3.40 3.89
CA VAL A 48 -1.59 2.86 2.75
C VAL A 48 -1.95 3.99 1.79
N LYS A 49 -1.47 3.90 0.55
CA LYS A 49 -1.91 4.79 -0.53
C LYS A 49 -2.96 4.09 -1.38
N ARG A 50 -4.21 4.51 -1.25
CA ARG A 50 -5.30 4.12 -2.17
C ARG A 50 -5.23 4.98 -3.42
N LEU A 51 -4.93 4.35 -4.54
CA LEU A 51 -4.82 5.04 -5.83
C LEU A 51 -6.21 5.32 -6.42
N ARG A 52 -6.33 6.47 -7.09
CA ARG A 52 -7.56 6.81 -7.84
C ARG A 52 -7.57 6.03 -9.15
N GLU A 53 -8.66 5.34 -9.45
CA GLU A 53 -8.79 4.46 -10.62
C GLU A 53 -8.29 5.09 -11.93
N LYS A 54 -8.75 6.32 -12.23
CA LYS A 54 -8.39 7.09 -13.43
C LYS A 54 -6.92 7.50 -13.54
N THR A 55 -6.12 7.31 -12.50
CA THR A 55 -4.69 7.68 -12.47
C THR A 55 -3.76 6.49 -12.65
N THR A 56 -4.30 5.28 -12.73
CA THR A 56 -3.52 4.04 -12.80
C THR A 56 -3.60 3.41 -14.19
N LYS A 57 -2.52 2.78 -14.62
CA LYS A 57 -2.49 1.96 -15.83
C LYS A 57 -3.37 0.70 -15.66
N GLY A 58 -3.52 -0.08 -16.73
CA GLY A 58 -4.10 -1.43 -16.68
C GLY A 58 -3.38 -2.32 -15.67
N VAL A 59 -4.03 -3.41 -15.26
CA VAL A 59 -3.50 -4.30 -14.19
C VAL A 59 -2.10 -4.80 -14.54
N LYS A 60 -1.87 -5.25 -15.78
CA LYS A 60 -0.57 -5.78 -16.22
C LYS A 60 0.55 -4.75 -16.11
N GLU A 61 0.32 -3.54 -16.62
CA GLU A 61 1.31 -2.47 -16.56
C GLU A 61 1.51 -1.99 -15.12
N PHE A 62 0.43 -1.87 -14.36
CA PHE A 62 0.52 -1.53 -12.93
C PHE A 62 1.40 -2.52 -12.18
N GLU A 63 1.18 -3.82 -12.37
CA GLU A 63 1.97 -4.87 -11.72
C GLU A 63 3.44 -4.82 -12.12
N ALA A 64 3.75 -4.56 -13.40
CA ALA A 64 5.13 -4.42 -13.86
C ALA A 64 5.85 -3.24 -13.17
N GLU A 65 5.20 -2.07 -13.13
CA GLU A 65 5.77 -0.85 -12.54
C GLU A 65 5.92 -0.98 -11.02
N VAL A 66 4.88 -1.46 -10.34
CA VAL A 66 4.90 -1.61 -8.87
C VAL A 66 5.89 -2.69 -8.43
N THR A 67 6.09 -3.72 -9.25
CA THR A 67 7.13 -4.74 -8.98
C THR A 67 8.53 -4.15 -9.12
N ALA A 68 8.75 -3.27 -10.10
CA ALA A 68 10.02 -2.56 -10.23
C ALA A 68 10.27 -1.64 -9.03
N LEU A 69 9.26 -0.85 -8.62
CA LEU A 69 9.33 0.02 -7.43
C LEU A 69 9.54 -0.79 -6.14
N GLY A 70 8.89 -1.95 -6.03
CA GLY A 70 8.99 -2.84 -4.88
C GLY A 70 10.39 -3.40 -4.64
N LYS A 71 11.27 -3.40 -5.64
CA LYS A 71 12.67 -3.83 -5.52
C LYS A 71 13.62 -2.74 -5.04
N ILE A 72 13.18 -1.47 -5.03
CA ILE A 72 14.03 -0.34 -4.61
C ILE A 72 14.16 -0.35 -3.09
N ARG A 73 15.39 -0.36 -2.58
CA ARG A 73 15.71 -0.31 -1.14
C ARG A 73 16.84 0.68 -0.91
N HIS A 74 16.60 1.68 -0.07
CA HIS A 74 17.57 2.71 0.27
C HIS A 74 17.21 3.37 1.61
N THR A 75 18.20 3.73 2.43
CA THR A 75 17.99 4.27 3.79
C THR A 75 17.15 5.56 3.81
N ASN A 76 17.18 6.35 2.74
CA ASN A 76 16.42 7.61 2.64
C ASN A 76 15.12 7.49 1.82
N LEU A 77 14.66 6.27 1.52
CA LEU A 77 13.41 6.04 0.81
C LEU A 77 12.50 5.13 1.63
N LEU A 78 11.21 5.50 1.73
CA LEU A 78 10.18 4.64 2.29
C LEU A 78 10.05 3.37 1.44
N ALA A 79 10.25 2.22 2.08
CA ALA A 79 10.17 0.94 1.39
C ALA A 79 8.71 0.61 1.05
N LEU A 80 8.45 0.24 -0.21
CA LEU A 80 7.20 -0.37 -0.63
C LEU A 80 7.20 -1.83 -0.12
N ARG A 81 6.25 -2.14 0.76
CA ARG A 81 6.12 -3.44 1.44
C ARG A 81 5.15 -4.37 0.75
N ALA A 82 4.08 -3.83 0.18
CA ALA A 82 3.13 -4.63 -0.59
C ALA A 82 2.32 -3.79 -1.57
N TYR A 83 1.63 -4.46 -2.47
CA TYR A 83 0.48 -3.89 -3.18
C TYR A 83 -0.73 -4.82 -3.13
N TYR A 84 -1.92 -4.23 -3.13
CA TYR A 84 -3.19 -4.97 -3.18
C TYR A 84 -3.99 -4.57 -4.42
N LEU A 85 -4.54 -5.58 -5.10
CA LEU A 85 -5.48 -5.45 -6.21
C LEU A 85 -6.84 -6.01 -5.80
N GLY A 86 -7.82 -5.14 -5.62
CA GLY A 86 -9.17 -5.52 -5.22
C GLY A 86 -10.06 -5.98 -6.37
N PRO A 87 -11.15 -6.70 -6.08
CA PRO A 87 -12.06 -7.27 -7.08
C PRO A 87 -12.83 -6.22 -7.87
N LYS A 88 -12.91 -4.97 -7.40
CA LYS A 88 -13.57 -3.84 -8.09
C LYS A 88 -12.56 -2.87 -8.69
N GLY A 89 -11.31 -3.31 -8.89
CA GLY A 89 -10.23 -2.50 -9.46
C GLY A 89 -9.53 -1.59 -8.46
N GLU A 90 -9.76 -1.77 -7.16
CA GLU A 90 -9.01 -1.07 -6.12
C GLU A 90 -7.52 -1.38 -6.25
N LYS A 91 -6.68 -0.35 -6.14
CA LYS A 91 -5.22 -0.50 -6.10
C LYS A 91 -4.68 0.20 -4.87
N LEU A 92 -4.05 -0.56 -3.98
CA LEU A 92 -3.41 -0.04 -2.77
C LEU A 92 -1.91 -0.27 -2.86
N LEU A 93 -1.13 0.70 -2.40
CA LEU A 93 0.29 0.57 -2.13
C LEU A 93 0.49 0.65 -0.62
N VAL A 94 1.29 -0.25 -0.06
CA VAL A 94 1.56 -0.32 1.38
C VAL A 94 3.04 -0.05 1.63
N PHE A 95 3.34 0.91 2.49
CA PHE A 95 4.68 1.33 2.86
C PHE A 95 4.86 1.24 4.37
N ASP A 96 6.12 1.34 4.81
CA ASP A 96 6.41 1.66 6.21
C ASP A 96 5.72 2.97 6.60
N TYR A 97 5.18 3.01 7.82
CA TYR A 97 4.72 4.26 8.42
C TYR A 97 5.89 5.00 9.07
N MET A 98 6.00 6.30 8.85
CA MET A 98 6.93 7.18 9.56
C MET A 98 6.14 8.19 10.40
N SER A 99 6.28 8.07 11.72
CA SER A 99 5.54 8.86 12.72
C SER A 99 5.81 10.37 12.67
N LYS A 100 6.94 10.81 12.08
CA LYS A 100 7.32 12.23 12.03
C LYS A 100 6.88 12.98 10.77
N GLY A 101 6.15 12.35 9.84
CA GLY A 101 5.52 13.04 8.70
C GLY A 101 6.42 14.00 7.93
N SER A 102 5.82 14.98 7.25
CA SER A 102 6.50 16.20 6.76
C SER A 102 5.81 17.43 7.32
#